data_AF-A0A372NQK1-F1
#
_entry.id   AF-A0A372NQK1-F1
#
_cell.length_a   1.000
_cell.length_b   1.000
_cell.length_c   1.000
_cell.angle_alpha   90.00
_cell.angle_beta   90.00
_cell.angle_gamma   90.00
#
_symmetry.space_group_name_H-M   'P 1'
#
loop_
_entity.id
_entity.type
_entity.pdbx_description
1 polymer ?
#
loop_
_entity_poly.entity_id
_entity_poly.type
_entity_poly.pdbx_seq_one_letter_code
_entity_poly.pdbx_strand_id
1 'polypeptide(L)'
;MNQYSAGRTYELLKKALMEWVWNNPRLLHKITQSDLEHLFEFDPQRGLSIDLRRFESKYYKTVFYPPEEKKIHIEEFVRKCCVVIRQNLGKAGKTELNITITVRHMISEVSHWHTFYIEPVQDPGKPVILNKKETDWHYRYES
;
A
#
# COMPACT_ATOMS: atom_id res chain seq x y z
N MET A 1 -5.17 -24.21 3.39
CA MET A 1 -5.60 -22.94 4.02
C MET A 1 -6.91 -22.51 3.39
N ASN A 2 -7.98 -22.31 4.18
CA ASN A 2 -9.31 -21.98 3.66
C ASN A 2 -9.34 -20.60 2.99
N GLN A 3 -9.61 -20.55 1.67
CA GLN A 3 -9.78 -19.32 0.89
C GLN A 3 -10.82 -18.36 1.50
N TYR A 4 -11.87 -18.90 2.15
CA TYR A 4 -12.87 -18.13 2.90
C TYR A 4 -12.30 -17.28 4.04
N SER A 5 -11.16 -17.68 4.62
CA SER A 5 -10.53 -16.97 5.74
C SER A 5 -9.64 -15.80 5.30
N ALA A 6 -9.18 -15.81 4.04
CA ALA A 6 -8.35 -14.77 3.45
C ALA A 6 -9.20 -13.58 2.98
N GLY A 7 -10.34 -13.85 2.31
CA GLY A 7 -11.25 -12.79 1.83
C GLY A 7 -11.72 -11.85 2.95
N ARG A 8 -12.23 -12.42 4.06
CA ARG A 8 -12.67 -11.62 5.22
C ARG A 8 -11.52 -10.83 5.86
N THR A 9 -10.31 -11.37 5.86
CA THR A 9 -9.14 -10.64 6.36
C THR A 9 -8.78 -9.48 5.44
N TYR A 10 -8.79 -9.66 4.12
CA TYR A 10 -8.50 -8.59 3.18
C TYR A 10 -9.55 -7.48 3.19
N GLU A 11 -10.83 -7.80 3.35
CA GLU A 11 -11.89 -6.79 3.55
C GLU A 11 -11.65 -5.96 4.80
N LEU A 12 -11.30 -6.61 5.93
CA LEU A 12 -10.96 -5.93 7.18
C LEU A 12 -9.74 -5.00 7.00
N LEU A 13 -8.70 -5.48 6.32
CA LEU A 13 -7.50 -4.68 6.07
C LEU A 13 -7.77 -3.51 5.13
N LYS A 14 -8.56 -3.71 4.07
CA LYS A 14 -8.99 -2.65 3.16
C LYS A 14 -9.72 -1.56 3.94
N LYS A 15 -10.71 -1.94 4.75
CA LYS A 15 -11.48 -1.02 5.57
C LYS A 15 -10.58 -0.23 6.53
N ALA A 16 -9.65 -0.89 7.20
CA ALA A 16 -8.72 -0.24 8.12
C ALA A 16 -7.79 0.77 7.41
N LEU A 17 -7.30 0.44 6.21
CA LEU A 17 -6.49 1.36 5.40
C LEU A 17 -7.31 2.57 4.94
N MET A 18 -8.55 2.35 4.50
CA MET A 18 -9.46 3.43 4.11
C MET A 18 -9.77 4.35 5.28
N GLU A 19 -10.11 3.78 6.44
CA GLU A 19 -10.35 4.55 7.67
C GLU A 19 -9.12 5.36 8.09
N TRP A 20 -7.92 4.78 7.98
CA TRP A 20 -6.69 5.51 8.27
C TRP A 20 -6.48 6.71 7.34
N VAL A 21 -6.69 6.55 6.03
CA VAL A 21 -6.56 7.66 5.07
C VAL A 21 -7.63 8.72 5.33
N TRP A 22 -8.89 8.30 5.50
CA TRP A 22 -10.01 9.22 5.69
C TRP A 22 -9.88 10.06 6.97
N ASN A 23 -9.40 9.44 8.06
CA ASN A 23 -9.25 10.12 9.34
C ASN A 23 -7.90 10.85 9.50
N ASN A 24 -7.03 10.84 8.47
CA ASN A 24 -5.76 11.54 8.52
C ASN A 24 -5.95 13.01 8.08
N PRO A 25 -5.79 14.01 8.97
CA PRO A 25 -6.05 15.41 8.63
C PRO A 25 -5.20 15.96 7.46
N ARG A 26 -4.04 15.36 7.19
CA ARG A 26 -3.16 15.76 6.07
C ARG A 26 -3.60 15.20 4.72
N LEU A 27 -4.40 14.13 4.73
CA LEU A 27 -4.94 13.48 3.53
C LEU A 27 -6.43 13.79 3.34
N LEU A 28 -7.09 14.27 4.41
CA LEU A 28 -8.44 14.78 4.39
C LEU A 28 -8.56 15.87 3.32
N HIS A 29 -9.55 15.74 2.44
CA HIS A 29 -9.74 16.60 1.26
C HIS A 29 -8.58 16.55 0.25
N LYS A 30 -7.82 15.45 0.20
CA LYS A 30 -6.87 15.15 -0.89
C LYS A 30 -7.32 13.95 -1.70
N ILE A 31 -8.43 13.33 -1.34
CA ILE A 31 -9.04 12.18 -2.00
C ILE A 31 -10.55 12.21 -1.72
N THR A 32 -11.35 11.80 -2.70
CA THR A 32 -12.81 11.66 -2.52
C THR A 32 -13.12 10.31 -1.89
N GLN A 33 -14.33 10.13 -1.35
CA GLN A 33 -14.74 8.83 -0.81
C GLN A 33 -14.77 7.75 -1.90
N SER A 34 -15.24 8.09 -3.11
CA SER A 34 -15.25 7.18 -4.25
C SER A 34 -13.84 6.79 -4.68
N ASP A 35 -12.91 7.75 -4.76
CA ASP A 35 -11.52 7.46 -5.10
C ASP A 35 -10.81 6.63 -4.02
N LEU A 36 -11.16 6.84 -2.75
CA LEU A 36 -10.61 6.09 -1.62
C LEU A 36 -10.96 4.60 -1.70
N GLU A 37 -12.15 4.24 -2.19
CA GLU A 37 -12.53 2.83 -2.41
C GLU A 37 -11.63 2.14 -3.45
N HIS A 38 -11.07 2.91 -4.39
CA HIS A 38 -10.19 2.44 -5.44
C HIS A 38 -8.71 2.67 -5.15
N LEU A 39 -8.37 3.34 -4.03
CA LEU A 39 -6.98 3.53 -3.60
C LEU A 39 -6.35 2.20 -3.20
N PHE A 40 -7.12 1.30 -2.57
CA PHE A 40 -6.65 0.01 -2.09
C PHE A 40 -7.45 -1.15 -2.70
N GLU A 41 -6.75 -2.10 -3.30
CA GLU A 41 -7.34 -3.31 -3.88
C GLU A 41 -6.56 -4.53 -3.37
N PHE A 42 -7.26 -5.45 -2.71
CA PHE A 42 -6.66 -6.71 -2.29
C PHE A 42 -7.09 -7.82 -3.25
N ASP A 43 -6.11 -8.54 -3.78
CA ASP A 43 -6.28 -9.73 -4.58
C ASP A 43 -5.56 -10.91 -3.90
N PRO A 44 -6.21 -12.08 -3.74
CA PRO A 44 -5.59 -13.22 -3.06
C PRO A 44 -4.31 -13.77 -3.71
N GLN A 45 -4.09 -13.52 -4.99
CA GLN A 45 -2.90 -13.98 -5.72
C GLN A 45 -1.83 -12.88 -5.81
N ARG A 46 -2.24 -11.63 -5.98
CA ARG A 46 -1.36 -10.48 -6.25
C ARG A 46 -1.04 -9.65 -5.00
N GLY A 47 -1.77 -9.82 -3.92
CA GLY A 47 -1.61 -9.06 -2.68
C GLY A 47 -2.37 -7.73 -2.70
N LEU A 48 -1.75 -6.67 -2.18
CA LEU A 48 -2.31 -5.33 -2.11
C LEU A 48 -1.84 -4.50 -3.31
N SER A 49 -2.76 -3.85 -4.00
CA SER A 49 -2.46 -2.76 -4.93
C SER A 49 -2.86 -1.42 -4.34
N ILE A 50 -1.94 -0.45 -4.42
CA ILE A 50 -2.13 0.95 -4.00
C ILE A 50 -2.12 1.84 -5.24
N ASP A 51 -3.21 2.51 -5.56
CA ASP A 51 -3.28 3.45 -6.69
C ASP A 51 -3.17 4.91 -6.24
N LEU A 52 -1.96 5.45 -6.23
CA LEU A 52 -1.70 6.82 -5.77
C LEU A 52 -2.34 7.88 -6.68
N ARG A 53 -2.73 7.52 -7.91
CA ARG A 53 -3.41 8.44 -8.85
C ARG A 53 -4.83 8.78 -8.42
N ARG A 54 -5.36 8.08 -7.40
CA ARG A 54 -6.68 8.34 -6.79
C ARG A 54 -6.69 9.60 -5.93
N PHE A 55 -5.53 10.07 -5.49
CA PHE A 55 -5.46 11.39 -4.86
C PHE A 55 -5.72 12.50 -5.88
N GLU A 56 -6.25 13.63 -5.40
CA GLU A 56 -6.43 14.85 -6.18
C GLU A 56 -5.18 15.19 -6.99
N SER A 57 -5.36 15.54 -8.26
CA SER A 57 -4.26 15.74 -9.22
C SER A 57 -3.17 16.70 -8.70
N LYS A 58 -3.57 17.79 -8.04
CA LYS A 58 -2.63 18.76 -7.46
C LYS A 58 -1.78 18.16 -6.34
N TYR A 59 -2.40 17.39 -5.45
CA TYR A 59 -1.70 16.72 -4.35
C TYR A 59 -0.76 15.64 -4.90
N TYR A 60 -1.28 14.77 -5.76
CA TYR A 60 -0.51 13.72 -6.40
C TYR A 60 0.74 14.28 -7.09
N LYS A 61 0.60 15.33 -7.90
CA LYS A 61 1.71 15.98 -8.61
C LYS A 61 2.76 16.57 -7.70
N THR A 62 2.37 17.00 -6.50
CA THR A 62 3.26 17.65 -5.53
C THR A 62 4.04 16.63 -4.70
N VAL A 63 3.38 15.55 -4.31
CA VAL A 63 3.88 14.59 -3.30
C VAL A 63 4.46 13.33 -3.94
N PHE A 64 3.89 12.86 -5.05
CA PHE A 64 4.22 11.55 -5.63
C PHE A 64 4.79 11.60 -7.05
N TYR A 65 4.81 12.78 -7.69
CA TYR A 65 5.35 12.96 -9.05
C TYR A 65 6.51 13.99 -9.08
N PRO A 66 7.52 13.80 -9.95
CA PRO A 66 7.81 12.55 -10.66
C PRO A 66 8.28 11.46 -9.68
N PRO A 67 7.90 10.20 -9.90
CA PRO A 67 8.16 9.09 -8.98
C PRO A 67 9.65 8.88 -8.69
N GLU A 68 10.54 9.18 -9.64
CA GLU A 68 11.99 9.09 -9.49
C GLU A 68 12.54 10.05 -8.43
N GLU A 69 11.93 11.23 -8.31
CA GLU A 69 12.31 12.26 -7.33
C GLU A 69 11.54 12.09 -6.01
N LYS A 70 10.34 11.48 -6.06
CA LYS A 70 9.42 11.35 -4.93
C LYS A 70 9.45 9.97 -4.26
N LYS A 71 10.45 9.13 -4.57
CA LYS A 71 10.63 7.78 -4.02
C LYS A 71 10.43 7.73 -2.50
N ILE A 72 11.08 8.63 -1.77
CA ILE A 72 11.00 8.69 -0.30
C ILE A 72 9.57 8.89 0.20
N HIS A 73 8.78 9.74 -0.47
CA HIS A 73 7.39 9.99 -0.10
C HIS A 73 6.49 8.80 -0.40
N ILE A 74 6.71 8.12 -1.52
CA ILE A 74 6.00 6.90 -1.90
C ILE A 74 6.31 5.79 -0.88
N GLU A 75 7.58 5.56 -0.59
CA GLU A 75 8.02 4.57 0.40
C GLU A 75 7.45 4.86 1.80
N GLU A 76 7.45 6.13 2.21
CA GLU A 76 6.87 6.53 3.50
C GLU A 76 5.36 6.29 3.56
N PHE A 77 4.64 6.50 2.45
CA PHE A 77 3.22 6.18 2.37
C PHE A 77 2.98 4.67 2.50
N VAL A 78 3.74 3.86 1.75
CA VAL A 78 3.65 2.39 1.82
C VAL A 78 4.01 1.89 3.21
N ARG A 79 5.06 2.42 3.83
CA ARG A 79 5.47 2.08 5.19
C ARG A 79 4.32 2.27 6.19
N LYS A 80 3.60 3.39 6.09
CA LYS A 80 2.42 3.65 6.94
C LYS A 80 1.28 2.67 6.67
N CYS A 81 1.05 2.29 5.41
CA CYS A 81 0.09 1.23 5.08
C CYS A 81 0.48 -0.10 5.77
N CYS A 82 1.75 -0.49 5.72
CA CYS A 82 2.23 -1.70 6.41
C CYS A 82 2.01 -1.64 7.93
N VAL A 83 2.23 -0.48 8.56
CA VAL A 83 1.96 -0.29 10.00
C VAL A 83 0.48 -0.51 10.32
N VAL A 84 -0.42 0.07 9.52
CA VAL A 84 -1.87 -0.10 9.70
C VAL A 84 -2.27 -1.57 9.53
N ILE A 85 -1.74 -2.24 8.50
CA ILE A 85 -1.99 -3.68 8.27
C ILE A 85 -1.54 -4.49 9.50
N ARG A 86 -0.30 -4.29 9.97
CA ARG A 86 0.27 -4.99 11.12
C ARG A 86 -0.58 -4.82 12.38
N GLN A 87 -0.99 -3.60 12.69
CA GLN A 87 -1.80 -3.30 13.87
C GLN A 87 -3.15 -4.03 13.83
N ASN A 88 -3.79 -4.10 12.67
CA ASN A 88 -5.09 -4.74 12.52
C ASN A 88 -4.99 -6.28 12.50
N LEU A 89 -3.92 -6.81 11.93
CA LEU A 89 -3.58 -8.24 11.99
C LEU A 89 -3.33 -8.72 13.43
N GLY A 90 -2.56 -7.96 14.22
CA GLY A 90 -2.32 -8.24 15.63
C GLY A 90 -3.61 -8.27 16.46
N LYS A 91 -4.52 -7.31 16.23
CA LYS A 91 -5.85 -7.28 16.89
C LYS A 91 -6.71 -8.49 16.52
N ALA A 92 -6.56 -9.02 15.32
CA ALA A 92 -7.31 -10.18 14.83
C ALA A 92 -6.68 -11.53 15.24
N GLY A 93 -5.59 -11.54 16.01
CA GLY A 93 -4.87 -12.76 16.39
C GLY A 93 -4.19 -13.46 15.21
N LYS A 94 -4.02 -12.78 14.07
CA LYS A 94 -3.34 -13.30 12.88
C LYS A 94 -2.00 -12.60 12.74
N THR A 95 -0.92 -13.19 13.24
CA THR A 95 0.40 -12.55 13.25
C THR A 95 1.21 -12.77 11.97
N GLU A 96 0.75 -13.64 11.07
CA GLU A 96 1.47 -14.03 9.86
C GLU A 96 0.61 -13.75 8.63
N LEU A 97 1.02 -12.76 7.82
CA LEU A 97 0.43 -12.51 6.51
C LEU A 97 1.48 -11.94 5.57
N ASN A 98 1.86 -12.74 4.57
CA ASN A 98 2.73 -12.31 3.48
C ASN A 98 1.87 -11.63 2.41
N ILE A 99 2.02 -10.31 2.22
CA ILE A 99 1.29 -9.55 1.20
C ILE A 99 2.29 -8.83 0.31
N THR A 100 2.24 -9.10 -0.99
CA THR A 100 2.94 -8.31 -2.02
C THR A 100 2.22 -6.97 -2.18
N ILE A 101 2.94 -5.83 -2.24
CA ILE A 101 2.31 -4.48 -2.32
C ILE A 101 2.67 -3.75 -3.61
N THR A 102 1.84 -3.81 -4.64
CA THR A 102 2.06 -3.08 -5.90
C THR A 102 1.63 -1.62 -5.78
N VAL A 103 2.45 -0.67 -6.26
CA VAL A 103 2.11 0.77 -6.23
C VAL A 103 1.94 1.32 -7.65
N ARG A 104 0.75 1.80 -7.98
CA ARG A 104 0.44 2.44 -9.26
C ARG A 104 0.65 3.95 -9.15
N HIS A 105 1.37 4.52 -10.12
CA HIS A 105 1.59 5.95 -10.28
C HIS A 105 1.60 6.32 -11.78
N MET A 106 1.65 7.61 -12.11
CA MET A 106 1.65 8.13 -13.47
C MET A 106 3.08 8.38 -13.96
N ILE A 107 3.60 7.49 -14.81
CA ILE A 107 4.39 7.77 -16.02
C ILE A 107 3.88 6.76 -17.07
N SER A 108 3.31 7.23 -18.19
CA SER A 108 2.82 6.37 -19.30
C SER A 108 1.88 5.21 -18.93
N GLU A 109 1.07 5.34 -17.87
CA GLU A 109 0.25 4.24 -17.29
C GLU A 109 1.05 3.02 -16.77
N VAL A 110 2.36 3.17 -16.57
CA VAL A 110 3.23 2.10 -16.08
C VAL A 110 2.94 1.82 -14.61
N SER A 111 2.65 0.57 -14.29
CA SER A 111 2.51 0.09 -12.91
C SER A 111 3.89 -0.27 -12.36
N HIS A 112 4.26 0.27 -11.19
CA HIS A 112 5.53 -0.06 -10.55
C HIS A 112 5.29 -1.13 -9.48
N TRP A 113 5.93 -2.27 -9.68
CA TRP A 113 5.85 -3.40 -8.78
C TRP A 113 6.92 -3.23 -7.73
N HIS A 114 6.57 -3.16 -6.45
CA HIS A 114 7.55 -3.27 -5.37
C HIS A 114 7.05 -4.31 -4.36
N THR A 115 7.74 -5.41 -4.22
CA THR A 115 7.35 -6.45 -3.26
C THR A 115 7.81 -6.01 -1.87
N PHE A 116 6.88 -5.43 -1.11
CA PHE A 116 7.13 -5.13 0.30
C PHE A 116 6.72 -6.34 1.15
N TYR A 117 7.67 -6.94 1.84
CA TYR A 117 7.40 -8.03 2.78
C TYR A 117 7.05 -7.45 4.15
N ILE A 118 5.92 -7.88 4.73
CA ILE A 118 5.67 -7.73 6.16
C ILE A 118 6.19 -9.03 6.79
N GLU A 119 7.45 -9.03 7.25
CA GLU A 119 8.00 -10.21 7.92
C GLU A 119 7.13 -10.60 9.12
N PRO A 120 6.85 -11.90 9.32
CA PRO A 120 6.27 -12.36 10.56
C PRO A 120 7.31 -12.14 11.67
N VAL A 121 6.89 -11.47 12.74
CA VAL A 121 7.72 -11.18 13.93
C VAL A 121 8.74 -10.05 13.74
N GLN A 122 8.27 -8.82 13.49
CA GLN A 122 9.04 -7.64 13.88
C GLN A 122 8.49 -7.07 15.19
N ASP A 123 9.38 -7.02 16.18
CA ASP A 123 9.19 -6.49 17.53
C ASP A 123 8.33 -5.20 17.51
N PRO A 124 7.23 -5.11 18.28
CA PRO A 124 6.33 -3.96 18.26
C PRO A 124 7.03 -2.61 18.49
N GLY A 125 8.17 -2.62 19.19
CA GLY A 125 8.99 -1.44 19.49
C GLY A 125 9.98 -1.03 18.38
N LYS A 126 10.14 -1.81 17.31
CA LYS A 126 11.07 -1.49 16.21
C LYS A 126 10.34 -0.90 15.00
N PRO A 127 10.97 0.03 14.25
CA PRO A 127 10.45 0.52 12.98
C PRO A 127 10.22 -0.65 12.03
N VAL A 128 9.09 -0.66 11.32
CA VAL A 128 8.82 -1.64 10.26
C VAL A 128 9.91 -1.51 9.21
N ILE A 129 10.71 -2.57 9.04
CA ILE A 129 11.74 -2.64 8.00
C ILE A 129 11.06 -3.14 6.73
N LEU A 130 11.07 -2.29 5.70
CA LEU A 130 10.61 -2.67 4.38
C LEU A 130 11.74 -3.44 3.69
N ASN A 131 11.62 -4.76 3.61
CA ASN A 131 12.48 -5.56 2.73
C ASN A 131 12.12 -5.20 1.28
N LYS A 132 13.07 -4.58 0.58
CA LYS A 132 12.96 -4.23 -0.84
C LYS A 132 13.63 -5.35 -1.64
N LYS A 133 12.98 -5.86 -2.69
CA LYS A 133 13.71 -6.57 -3.75
C LYS A 133 14.35 -5.53 -4.65
N GLU A 134 15.68 -5.53 -4.75
CA GLU A 134 16.43 -4.53 -5.53
C GLU A 134 16.06 -4.52 -7.03
N THR A 135 15.56 -5.65 -7.56
CA THR A 135 15.18 -5.81 -8.97
C THR A 135 13.84 -5.19 -9.36
N ASP A 136 13.08 -4.64 -8.42
CA ASP A 136 11.70 -4.20 -8.67
C ASP A 136 11.60 -2.82 -9.39
N TRP A 137 12.72 -2.31 -9.92
CA TRP A 137 12.77 -1.20 -10.89
C TRP A 137 12.71 -1.70 -12.33
N HIS A 138 11.84 -2.66 -12.64
CA HIS A 138 11.61 -3.00 -14.04
C HIS A 138 10.70 -1.95 -14.68
N TYR A 139 11.32 -0.98 -15.35
CA TYR A 139 10.68 -0.30 -16.47
C TYR A 139 10.17 -1.38 -17.42
N ARG A 140 8.87 -1.47 -17.68
CA ARG A 140 8.38 -2.14 -18.89
C ARG A 140 8.69 -1.24 -20.10
N TYR A 141 9.97 -1.11 -20.41
CA TYR A 141 10.49 -0.64 -21.70
C TYR A 141 11.75 -1.46 -22.01
N GLU A 142 11.59 -2.78 -22.00
CA GLU A 142 12.47 -3.66 -22.77
C GLU A 142 11.56 -4.45 -23.72
N SER A 143 11.34 -3.85 -24.87
CA SER A 143 10.90 -4.50 -26.10
C SER A 143 11.70 -3.89 -27.24
#